data_AF-A0A8I0SP06-F1
#
_entry.id   AF-A0A8I0SP06-F1
#
_cell.length_a   1.000
_cell.length_b   1.000
_cell.length_c   1.000
_cell.angle_alpha   90.00
_cell.angle_beta   90.00
_cell.angle_gamma   90.00
#
_symmetry.space_group_name_H-M   'P 1'
#
loop_
_entity.id
_entity.type
_entity.pdbx_description
1 polymer ?
#
loop_
_entity_poly.entity_id
_entity_poly.type
_entity_poly.pdbx_seq_one_letter_code
_entity_poly.pdbx_strand_id
1 'polypeptide(L)' 'EGEGGARVMGAVAGILIDKDVDQFAMNEGLFVIVQSGDSVKLANDGKFVPRTW' A
#
# COMPACT_ATOMS: atom_id res chain seq x y z
N GLU A 1 6.45 22.54 -23.35
CA GLU A 1 6.87 22.21 -21.96
C GLU A 1 5.61 21.91 -21.16
N GLY A 2 5.39 20.76 -20.54
CA GLY A 2 6.12 19.50 -20.42
C GLY A 2 5.11 18.36 -20.22
N GLU A 3 5.54 17.12 -20.41
CA GLU A 3 4.73 15.91 -20.27
C GLU A 3 4.06 15.86 -18.90
N GLY A 4 2.73 15.66 -18.89
CA GLY A 4 1.97 15.42 -17.66
C GLY A 4 2.31 14.04 -17.10
N GLY A 5 3.40 13.93 -16.36
CA GLY A 5 3.85 12.69 -15.76
C GLY A 5 2.83 12.12 -14.77
N ALA A 6 2.40 10.88 -14.99
CA ALA A 6 1.61 10.14 -14.00
C ALA A 6 2.53 9.74 -12.84
N ARG A 7 2.04 9.87 -11.60
CA ARG A 7 2.72 9.33 -10.41
C ARG A 7 2.35 7.87 -10.27
N VAL A 8 3.33 6.97 -10.33
CA VAL A 8 3.11 5.54 -10.16
C VAL A 8 3.30 5.16 -8.70
N MET A 9 2.41 4.33 -8.17
CA MET A 9 2.46 3.81 -6.80
C MET A 9 2.14 2.31 -6.79
N GLY A 10 2.57 1.61 -5.75
CA GLY A 10 2.45 0.17 -5.60
C GLY A 10 1.59 -0.23 -4.40
N ALA A 11 0.93 -1.38 -4.48
CA ALA A 11 0.13 -1.95 -3.41
C ALA A 11 0.32 -3.47 -3.32
N VAL A 12 0.12 -4.02 -2.12
CA VAL A 12 0.13 -5.45 -1.82
C VAL A 12 -1.17 -5.85 -1.14
N ALA A 13 -1.70 -7.02 -1.52
CA ALA A 13 -2.85 -7.65 -0.89
C ALA A 13 -2.52 -9.12 -0.62
N GLY A 14 -2.94 -9.64 0.54
CA GLY A 14 -2.76 -11.04 0.91
C GLY A 14 -4.02 -11.61 1.54
N ILE A 15 -4.30 -12.89 1.27
CA ILE A 15 -5.41 -13.65 1.87
C ILE A 15 -5.08 -14.00 3.33
N LEU A 16 -3.82 -14.33 3.60
CA LEU A 16 -3.23 -14.45 4.93
C LEU A 16 -1.94 -13.64 4.89
N ILE A 17 -1.91 -12.52 5.61
CA ILE A 17 -0.68 -11.73 5.78
C ILE A 17 -0.12 -12.13 7.14
N ASP A 18 1.04 -12.78 7.12
CA ASP A 18 1.74 -13.08 8.36
C ASP A 18 2.11 -11.79 9.08
N LYS A 19 2.08 -11.86 10.41
CA LYS A 19 2.50 -10.75 11.27
C LYS A 19 3.91 -10.35 10.83
N ASP A 20 4.12 -9.08 10.51
CA ASP A 20 5.37 -8.43 10.06
C ASP A 20 5.51 -8.23 8.54
N VAL A 21 4.77 -8.97 7.70
CA VAL A 21 4.80 -8.76 6.23
C VAL A 21 4.13 -7.44 5.84
N ASP A 22 3.06 -7.08 6.55
CA ASP A 22 2.39 -5.78 6.43
C ASP A 22 3.33 -4.62 6.79
N GLN A 23 4.03 -4.74 7.92
CA GLN A 23 4.97 -3.72 8.37
C GLN A 23 6.13 -3.55 7.39
N PHE A 24 6.67 -4.66 6.86
CA PHE A 24 7.69 -4.61 5.83
C PHE A 24 7.19 -3.89 4.56
N ALA A 25 5.99 -4.23 4.08
CA ALA A 25 5.41 -3.57 2.90
C ALA A 25 5.18 -2.07 3.13
N MET A 26 4.71 -1.66 4.31
CA MET A 26 4.58 -0.25 4.67
C MET A 26 5.93 0.47 4.68
N ASN A 27 6.98 -0.16 5.21
CA ASN A 27 8.34 0.39 5.20
C ASN A 27 8.91 0.55 3.79
N GLU A 28 8.55 -0.34 2.85
CA GLU A 28 8.92 -0.22 1.44
C GLU A 28 8.10 0.85 0.68
N GLY A 29 7.15 1.49 1.36
CA GLY A 29 6.29 2.52 0.77
C GLY A 29 5.15 1.94 -0.07
N LEU A 30 4.72 0.71 0.22
CA LEU A 30 3.58 0.06 -0.43
C LEU A 30 2.29 0.25 0.36
N PHE A 31 1.20 0.45 -0.37
CA PHE A 31 -0.14 0.35 0.23
C PHE A 31 -0.43 -1.11 0.57
N VAL A 32 -0.96 -1.35 1.77
CA VAL A 32 -1.34 -2.69 2.24
C VAL A 32 -2.86 -2.76 2.26
N ILE A 33 -3.41 -3.69 1.50
CA ILE A 33 -4.85 -3.94 1.40
C ILE A 33 -5.16 -5.20 2.21
N VAL A 34 -6.08 -5.07 3.16
CA VAL A 34 -6.50 -6.16 4.06
C VAL A 34 -8.00 -6.41 3.94
N GLN A 35 -8.43 -7.65 4.19
CA GLN A 35 -9.85 -7.97 4.25
C GLN A 35 -10.53 -7.29 5.43
N SER A 36 -11.80 -6.92 5.21
CA SER A 36 -12.67 -6.30 6.20
C SER A 36 -14.11 -6.76 5.95
N GLY A 37 -14.44 -7.94 6.47
CA GLY A 37 -15.71 -8.62 6.17
C GLY A 37 -15.79 -8.94 4.68
N ASP A 38 -16.87 -8.51 4.02
CA ASP A 38 -17.11 -8.70 2.58
C ASP A 38 -16.38 -7.68 1.69
N SER A 39 -15.50 -6.86 2.27
CA SER A 39 -14.80 -5.77 1.59
C SER A 39 -13.31 -5.78 1.88
N VAL A 40 -12.59 -4.79 1.34
CA VAL A 40 -11.18 -4.55 1.66
C VAL A 40 -10.99 -3.13 2.19
N LYS A 41 -9.96 -2.94 3.00
CA LYS A 41 -9.53 -1.64 3.50
C LYS A 41 -8.02 -1.47 3.35
N LEU A 42 -7.57 -0.23 3.29
CA LEU A 42 -6.15 0.09 3.46
C LEU A 42 -5.79 -0.04 4.94
N ALA A 43 -4.70 -0.73 5.22
CA ALA A 43 -4.14 -0.85 6.56
C ALA A 43 -3.20 0.32 6.91
N ASN A 44 -2.68 1.03 5.90
CA ASN A 44 -1.85 2.22 6.09
C ASN A 44 -2.62 3.31 6.84
N ASP A 45 -1.96 3.96 7.80
CA ASP A 45 -2.53 5.10 8.51
C ASP A 45 -2.27 6.43 7.76
N GLY A 46 -2.78 7.54 8.31
CA GLY A 46 -2.60 8.87 7.71
C GLY A 46 -1.16 9.41 7.74
N LYS A 47 -0.21 8.72 8.36
CA LYS A 47 1.21 9.10 8.41
C LYS A 47 2.05 8.36 7.37
N PHE A 48 1.45 7.40 6.67
CA PHE A 48 2.12 6.63 5.61
C PHE A 48 2.59 7.53 4.46
N VAL A 49 3.81 7.27 3.98
CA VAL A 49 4.41 7.96 2.84
C VAL A 49 4.62 6.94 1.71
N PRO A 50 3.85 7.03 0.61
CA PRO A 50 3.98 6.08 -0.49
C PRO A 50 5.28 6.31 -1.27
N ARG A 51 5.94 5.22 -1.68
CA ARG A 51 6.98 5.31 -2.70
C ARG A 51 6.31 5.67 -4.02
N THR A 52 6.88 6.67 -4.70
CA THR A 52 6.43 7.09 -6.04
C THR A 52 7.52 6.74 -7.04
N TRP A 53 7.12 6.14 -8.15
CA TRP A 53 7.99 5.80 -9.27
C TRP A 53 7.61 6.61 -10.51
#